data_AF-A0A8S3GD58-F1
#
_entry.id   AF-A0A8S3GD58-F1
#
_cell.length_a   1.000
_cell.length_b   1.000
_cell.length_c   1.000
_cell.angle_alpha   90.00
_cell.angle_beta   90.00
_cell.angle_gamma   90.00
#
_symmetry.space_group_name_H-M   'P 1'
#
loop_
_entity.id
_entity.type
_entity.pdbx_description
1 polymer ?
#
loop_
_entity_poly.entity_id
_entity_poly.type
_entity_poly.pdbx_seq_one_letter_code
_entity_poly.pdbx_strand_id
1 'polypeptide(L)'
;RYEPPTPEDLFHFITKETPATFHLGKLIQCQVFDFARKLPTPSQLEAAQPEKDEATGILKCPLCHTERFHHVKEAWNHFDSNRCKGTPIGVRVRLDNGCSGFIKLRDLSDSPVSNPLDRVKLHQVIYARIVNINIERFSVDLTSKSSDL
;
A
#
# COMPACT_ATOMS: atom_id res chain seq x y z
N ARG A 1 26.47 -11.14 -35.11
CA ARG A 1 26.52 -11.74 -33.75
C ARG A 1 25.30 -11.21 -33.02
N TYR A 2 24.46 -12.07 -32.45
CA TYR A 2 23.29 -11.62 -31.70
C TYR A 2 23.71 -11.34 -30.26
N GLU A 3 23.32 -10.18 -29.72
CA GLU A 3 23.46 -9.83 -28.31
C GLU A 3 22.06 -9.71 -27.71
N PRO A 4 21.77 -10.43 -26.62
CA PRO A 4 20.46 -10.34 -25.98
C PRO A 4 20.26 -8.95 -25.39
N PRO A 5 19.01 -8.43 -25.39
CA PRO A 5 18.71 -7.13 -24.84
C PRO A 5 18.99 -7.07 -23.34
N THR A 6 19.48 -5.92 -22.87
CA THR A 6 19.71 -5.67 -21.45
C THR A 6 18.37 -5.49 -20.70
N PRO A 7 18.35 -5.54 -19.36
CA PRO A 7 17.14 -5.22 -18.59
C PRO A 7 16.61 -3.80 -18.86
N GLU A 8 17.49 -2.85 -19.15
CA GLU A 8 17.13 -1.48 -19.52
C GLU A 8 16.45 -1.43 -20.90
N ASP A 9 16.99 -2.17 -21.86
CA ASP A 9 16.37 -2.32 -23.19
C ASP A 9 14.99 -2.98 -23.08
N LEU A 10 14.88 -4.06 -22.29
CA LEU A 10 13.61 -4.73 -22.04
C LEU A 10 12.60 -3.79 -21.37
N PHE A 11 13.05 -3.01 -20.38
CA PHE A 11 12.21 -2.01 -19.73
C PHE A 11 11.70 -0.97 -20.73
N HIS A 12 12.58 -0.42 -21.55
CA HIS A 12 12.23 0.53 -22.60
C HIS A 12 11.29 -0.09 -23.65
N PHE A 13 11.54 -1.32 -24.07
CA PHE A 13 10.73 -1.99 -25.09
C PHE A 13 9.30 -2.27 -24.64
N ILE A 14 9.10 -2.61 -23.36
CA ILE A 14 7.79 -2.94 -22.79
C ILE A 14 7.05 -1.67 -22.36
N THR A 15 7.71 -0.78 -21.63
CA THR A 15 7.05 0.39 -21.04
C THR A 15 6.99 1.59 -21.99
N LYS A 16 7.83 1.59 -23.04
CA LYS A 16 8.08 2.73 -23.93
C LYS A 16 8.56 3.99 -23.20
N GLU A 17 9.00 3.85 -21.95
CA GLU A 17 9.53 4.94 -21.15
C GLU A 17 11.02 5.17 -21.41
N THR A 18 11.45 6.41 -21.23
CA THR A 18 12.86 6.82 -21.30
C THR A 18 13.30 7.41 -19.96
N PRO A 19 14.61 7.53 -19.68
CA PRO A 19 15.07 8.24 -18.49
C PRO A 19 14.62 9.71 -18.42
N ALA A 20 14.17 10.32 -19.52
CA ALA A 20 13.61 11.67 -19.51
C ALA A 20 12.13 11.70 -19.08
N THR A 21 11.37 10.62 -19.32
CA THR A 21 9.94 10.53 -19.01
C THR A 21 9.68 9.79 -17.70
N PHE A 22 10.58 8.87 -17.32
CA PHE A 22 10.49 8.00 -16.15
C PHE A 22 11.79 8.02 -15.34
N HIS A 23 11.84 8.90 -14.33
CA HIS A 23 13.01 9.10 -13.49
C HIS A 23 12.62 9.37 -12.04
N LEU A 24 13.60 9.29 -11.14
CA LEU A 24 13.42 9.64 -9.72
C LEU A 24 12.93 11.08 -9.56
N GLY A 25 11.96 11.30 -8.67
CA GLY A 25 11.31 12.58 -8.42
C GLY A 25 10.25 12.98 -9.45
N LYS A 26 10.07 12.21 -10.53
CA LYS A 26 9.00 12.48 -11.50
C LYS A 26 7.63 12.31 -10.84
N LEU A 27 6.77 13.30 -11.02
CA LEU A 27 5.35 13.21 -10.67
C LEU A 27 4.62 12.39 -11.72
N ILE A 28 3.95 11.34 -11.28
CA ILE A 28 3.19 10.42 -12.11
C ILE A 28 1.78 10.22 -11.56
N GLN A 29 0.87 9.84 -12.44
CA GLN A 29 -0.47 9.42 -12.07
C GLN A 29 -0.50 7.90 -11.95
N CYS A 30 -1.16 7.37 -10.93
CA CYS A 30 -1.31 5.93 -10.72
C CYS A 30 -2.68 5.60 -10.12
N GLN A 31 -3.16 4.39 -10.39
CA GLN A 31 -4.44 3.91 -9.89
C GLN A 31 -4.24 2.91 -8.77
N VAL A 32 -4.91 3.11 -7.63
CA VAL A 32 -4.92 2.16 -6.51
C VAL A 32 -5.61 0.87 -6.94
N PHE A 33 -4.91 -0.27 -6.85
CA PHE A 33 -5.49 -1.57 -7.20
C PHE A 33 -5.64 -2.51 -6.00
N ASP A 34 -4.81 -2.37 -4.96
CA ASP A 34 -4.83 -3.27 -3.80
C ASP A 34 -4.19 -2.61 -2.57
N PHE A 35 -4.47 -3.13 -1.38
CA PHE A 35 -3.88 -2.69 -0.12
C PHE A 35 -2.97 -3.79 0.43
N ALA A 36 -1.68 -3.48 0.53
CA ALA A 36 -0.73 -4.43 1.09
C ALA A 36 -0.89 -4.50 2.61
N ARG A 37 -1.00 -5.73 3.12
CA ARG A 37 -1.11 -6.01 4.55
C ARG A 37 -0.08 -7.04 4.97
N LYS A 38 0.44 -6.88 6.18
CA LYS A 38 1.29 -7.88 6.84
C LYS A 38 0.43 -8.70 7.78
N LEU A 39 0.36 -10.01 7.53
CA LEU A 39 -0.35 -10.94 8.41
C LEU A 39 0.25 -10.87 9.82
N PRO A 40 -0.61 -10.87 10.86
CA PRO A 40 -0.14 -10.81 12.23
C PRO A 40 0.47 -12.15 12.63
N THR A 41 1.49 -12.10 13.49
CA THR A 41 2.05 -13.32 14.09
C THR A 41 1.13 -13.82 15.21
N PRO A 42 1.18 -15.12 15.58
CA PRO A 42 0.39 -15.66 16.69
C PRO A 42 0.59 -14.85 17.98
N SER A 43 1.83 -14.48 18.32
CA SER A 43 2.12 -13.66 19.50
C SER A 43 1.50 -12.25 19.43
N GLN A 44 1.36 -11.67 18.24
CA GLN A 44 0.67 -10.38 18.08
C GLN A 44 -0.85 -10.51 18.26
N LEU A 45 -1.43 -11.66 17.91
CA LEU A 45 -2.86 -11.93 18.12
C LEU A 45 -3.16 -12.17 19.61
N GLU A 46 -2.31 -12.92 20.30
CA GLU A 46 -2.45 -13.17 21.74
C GLU A 46 -2.33 -11.89 22.57
N ALA A 47 -1.47 -10.96 22.15
CA ALA A 47 -1.28 -9.67 22.81
C ALA A 47 -2.31 -8.60 22.40
N ALA A 48 -3.14 -8.85 21.37
CA ALA A 48 -4.07 -7.85 20.85
C ALA A 48 -5.27 -7.65 21.79
N GLN A 49 -5.63 -6.39 22.02
CA GLN A 49 -6.85 -6.02 22.74
C GLN A 49 -7.74 -5.17 21.85
N PRO A 50 -9.06 -5.44 21.79
CA PRO A 50 -9.96 -4.64 20.98
C PRO A 50 -10.06 -3.22 21.54
N GLU A 51 -9.82 -2.23 20.69
CA GLU A 51 -9.93 -0.82 21.07
C GLU A 51 -11.40 -0.40 20.95
N LYS A 52 -11.95 0.26 21.97
CA LYS A 52 -13.31 0.81 21.91
C LYS A 52 -13.26 2.28 21.49
N ASP A 53 -14.00 2.62 20.46
CA ASP A 53 -14.21 4.00 20.07
C ASP A 53 -15.26 4.64 21.00
N GLU A 54 -14.90 5.70 21.72
CA GLU A 54 -15.78 6.33 22.71
C GLU A 54 -16.98 7.05 22.08
N ALA A 55 -16.84 7.54 20.85
CA ALA A 55 -17.88 8.30 20.17
C ALA A 55 -18.97 7.38 19.59
N THR A 56 -18.58 6.23 19.06
CA THR A 56 -19.50 5.29 18.40
C THR A 56 -19.87 4.08 19.27
N GLY A 57 -19.09 3.81 20.33
CA GLY A 57 -19.20 2.61 21.14
C GLY A 57 -18.76 1.33 20.41
N ILE A 58 -18.29 1.44 19.16
CA ILE A 58 -17.88 0.34 18.31
C ILE A 58 -16.45 -0.08 18.67
N LEU A 59 -16.22 -1.39 18.73
CA LEU A 59 -14.90 -1.97 18.94
C LEU A 59 -14.19 -2.10 17.60
N LYS A 60 -12.89 -1.80 17.55
CA LYS A 60 -12.05 -1.92 16.36
C LYS A 60 -10.87 -2.85 16.66
N CYS A 61 -10.45 -3.60 15.65
CA CYS A 61 -9.23 -4.41 15.72
C CYS A 61 -7.98 -3.50 15.64
N PRO A 62 -7.05 -3.55 16.60
CA PRO A 62 -5.84 -2.71 16.61
C PRO A 62 -4.83 -3.16 15.56
N LEU A 63 -4.96 -4.38 15.04
CA LEU A 63 -4.03 -4.92 14.06
C LEU A 63 -4.44 -4.53 12.64
N CYS A 64 -5.69 -4.83 12.25
CA CYS A 64 -6.12 -4.63 10.87
C CYS A 64 -6.81 -3.30 10.58
N HIS A 65 -7.30 -2.60 11.61
CA HIS A 65 -8.06 -1.35 11.53
C HIS A 65 -9.27 -1.35 10.58
N THR A 66 -9.66 -2.51 10.03
CA THR A 66 -10.81 -2.65 9.12
C THR A 66 -12.04 -3.26 9.77
N GLU A 67 -11.88 -4.28 10.61
CA GLU A 67 -13.01 -4.98 11.20
C GLU A 67 -13.54 -4.19 12.40
N ARG A 68 -14.87 -4.07 12.46
CA ARG A 68 -15.62 -3.34 13.47
C ARG A 68 -16.59 -4.30 14.15
N PHE A 69 -16.68 -4.24 15.48
CA PHE A 69 -17.47 -5.16 16.29
C PHE A 69 -18.41 -4.39 17.21
N HIS A 70 -19.62 -4.91 17.41
CA HIS A 70 -20.57 -4.36 18.36
C HIS A 70 -20.40 -5.00 19.74
N HIS A 71 -19.84 -6.21 19.79
CA HIS A 71 -19.63 -6.95 21.02
C HIS A 71 -18.20 -7.44 21.19
N VAL A 72 -17.74 -7.47 22.45
CA VAL A 72 -16.39 -7.92 22.84
C VAL A 72 -16.14 -9.37 22.40
N LYS A 73 -17.15 -10.24 22.49
CA LYS A 73 -17.05 -11.65 22.05
C LYS A 73 -16.74 -11.79 20.57
N GLU A 74 -17.28 -10.92 19.72
CA GLU A 74 -17.02 -10.95 18.28
C GLU A 74 -15.56 -10.58 17.99
N ALA A 75 -15.02 -9.61 18.74
CA ALA A 75 -13.62 -9.22 18.63
C ALA A 75 -12.67 -10.35 19.07
N TRP A 76 -12.96 -11.05 20.16
CA TRP A 76 -12.17 -12.23 20.58
C TRP A 76 -12.23 -13.36 19.55
N ASN A 77 -13.42 -13.68 19.04
CA ASN A 77 -13.58 -14.69 17.99
C ASN A 77 -12.78 -14.33 16.72
N HIS A 78 -12.64 -13.04 16.41
CA HIS A 78 -11.79 -12.59 15.29
C HIS A 78 -10.29 -12.91 15.50
N PHE A 79 -9.77 -12.74 16.72
CA PHE A 79 -8.39 -13.07 17.06
C PHE A 79 -8.18 -14.59 17.10
N ASP A 80 -9.05 -15.33 17.80
CA ASP A 80 -8.94 -16.78 17.99
C ASP A 80 -9.09 -17.57 16.69
N SER A 81 -9.90 -17.08 15.75
CA SER A 81 -10.13 -17.75 14.46
C SER A 81 -9.09 -17.44 13.39
N ASN A 82 -8.02 -16.69 13.72
CA ASN A 82 -6.99 -16.26 12.77
C ASN A 82 -7.56 -15.51 11.54
N ARG A 83 -8.73 -14.88 11.68
CA ARG A 83 -9.43 -14.15 10.59
C ARG A 83 -8.92 -12.72 10.39
N CYS A 84 -7.91 -12.32 11.16
CA CYS A 84 -7.32 -10.99 11.05
C CYS A 84 -6.54 -10.82 9.74
N LYS A 85 -6.99 -9.87 8.91
CA LYS A 85 -6.35 -9.50 7.63
C LYS A 85 -4.96 -8.87 7.81
N GLY A 86 -4.56 -8.57 9.05
CA GLY A 86 -3.28 -7.99 9.39
C GLY A 86 -3.16 -6.50 9.13
N THR A 87 -1.99 -5.96 9.50
CA THR A 87 -1.73 -4.53 9.54
C THR A 87 -1.46 -3.97 8.15
N PRO A 88 -2.13 -2.87 7.76
CA PRO A 88 -1.83 -2.21 6.51
C PRO A 88 -0.40 -1.70 6.52
N ILE A 89 0.39 -2.11 5.52
CA ILE A 89 1.79 -1.68 5.36
C ILE A 89 1.96 -0.67 4.23
N GLY A 90 1.00 -0.61 3.30
CA GLY A 90 1.04 0.29 2.17
C GLY A 90 -0.09 0.06 1.18
N VAL A 91 -0.01 0.80 0.09
CA VAL A 91 -0.97 0.79 -1.01
C VAL A 91 -0.25 0.33 -2.26
N ARG A 92 -0.85 -0.62 -2.97
CA ARG A 92 -0.37 -1.06 -4.27
C ARG A 92 -1.13 -0.31 -5.35
N VAL A 93 -0.37 0.26 -6.27
CA VAL A 93 -0.90 1.05 -7.37
C VAL A 93 -0.41 0.46 -8.69
N ARG A 94 -1.13 0.76 -9.76
CA ARG A 94 -0.75 0.42 -11.13
C ARG A 94 -0.55 1.70 -11.90
N LEU A 95 0.53 1.75 -12.67
CA LEU A 95 0.81 2.84 -13.59
C LEU A 95 0.28 2.49 -14.98
N ASP A 96 -0.03 3.50 -15.78
CA ASP A 96 -0.54 3.31 -17.15
C ASP A 96 0.48 2.64 -18.09
N ASN A 97 1.78 2.77 -17.80
CA ASN A 97 2.86 2.10 -18.53
C ASN A 97 3.02 0.61 -18.18
N GLY A 98 2.13 0.04 -17.36
CA GLY A 98 2.13 -1.36 -16.98
C GLY A 98 3.01 -1.69 -15.76
N CYS A 99 3.79 -0.74 -15.24
CA CYS A 99 4.57 -0.94 -14.03
C CYS A 99 3.67 -1.07 -12.79
N SER A 100 4.15 -1.87 -11.84
CA SER A 100 3.54 -1.97 -10.51
C SER A 100 4.15 -0.92 -9.59
N GLY A 101 3.33 -0.23 -8.82
CA GLY A 101 3.77 0.78 -7.86
C GLY A 101 3.45 0.37 -6.42
N PHE A 102 4.29 0.79 -5.50
CA PHE A 102 4.10 0.58 -4.07
C PHE A 102 4.30 1.89 -3.31
N ILE A 103 3.29 2.29 -2.52
CA ILE A 103 3.36 3.44 -1.62
C ILE A 103 3.32 2.92 -0.19
N LYS A 104 4.36 3.21 0.60
CA LYS A 104 4.37 2.86 2.03
C LYS A 104 3.31 3.68 2.76
N LEU A 105 2.71 3.11 3.81
CA LEU A 105 1.65 3.82 4.57
C LEU A 105 2.11 5.18 5.11
N ARG A 106 3.36 5.27 5.58
CA ARG A 106 4.01 6.51 6.05
C ARG A 106 4.25 7.54 4.94
N ASP A 107 4.27 7.09 3.69
CA ASP A 107 4.55 7.91 2.51
C ASP A 107 3.27 8.25 1.74
N LEU A 108 2.09 7.91 2.29
CA LEU A 108 0.78 8.25 1.73
C LEU A 108 0.33 9.68 2.10
N SER A 109 0.84 10.26 3.19
CA SER A 109 0.41 11.55 3.73
C SER A 109 1.42 12.08 4.75
N ASP A 110 1.48 13.40 4.92
CA ASP A 110 2.30 14.05 5.96
C ASP A 110 1.76 13.81 7.38
N SER A 111 0.44 13.71 7.54
CA SER A 111 -0.17 13.30 8.82
C SER A 111 -0.12 11.78 8.99
N PRO A 112 0.00 11.25 10.22
CA PRO A 112 -0.03 9.82 10.47
C PRO A 112 -1.35 9.21 10.01
N VAL A 113 -1.26 8.16 9.19
CA VAL A 113 -2.42 7.41 8.68
C VAL A 113 -2.38 6.02 9.27
N SER A 114 -3.34 5.69 10.14
CA SER A 114 -3.49 4.33 10.69
C SER A 114 -4.17 3.38 9.70
N ASN A 115 -5.05 3.91 8.85
CA ASN A 115 -5.80 3.12 7.88
C ASN A 115 -5.74 3.78 6.49
N PRO A 116 -5.16 3.11 5.48
CA PRO A 116 -5.04 3.68 4.14
C PRO A 116 -6.41 3.91 3.47
N LEU A 117 -7.44 3.17 3.87
CA LEU A 117 -8.80 3.32 3.33
C LEU A 117 -9.46 4.66 3.66
N ASP A 118 -9.02 5.35 4.71
CA ASP A 118 -9.50 6.69 5.06
C ASP A 118 -8.94 7.77 4.12
N ARG A 119 -7.85 7.47 3.39
CA ARG A 119 -7.21 8.41 2.46
C ARG A 119 -7.44 8.07 1.01
N VAL A 120 -7.40 6.79 0.66
CA VAL A 120 -7.52 6.33 -0.72
C VAL A 120 -8.46 5.14 -0.83
N LYS A 121 -9.18 5.07 -1.95
CA LYS A 121 -10.10 3.97 -2.26
C LYS A 121 -9.54 3.10 -3.39
N LEU A 122 -10.02 1.85 -3.47
CA LEU A 122 -9.75 1.01 -4.65
C LEU A 122 -10.22 1.73 -5.91
N HIS A 123 -9.44 1.59 -6.98
CA HIS A 123 -9.63 2.22 -8.29
C HIS A 123 -9.50 3.74 -8.30
N GLN A 124 -9.19 4.39 -7.16
CA GLN A 124 -8.92 5.81 -7.12
C GLN A 124 -7.59 6.11 -7.81
N VAL A 125 -7.62 7.15 -8.64
CA VAL A 125 -6.44 7.71 -9.29
C VAL A 125 -5.83 8.75 -8.38
N ILE A 126 -4.53 8.64 -8.12
CA ILE A 126 -3.76 9.56 -7.28
C ILE A 126 -2.47 9.97 -8.00
N TYR A 127 -1.92 11.11 -7.59
CA TYR A 127 -0.60 11.55 -8.01
C TYR A 127 0.44 11.12 -6.98
N ALA A 128 1.58 10.63 -7.46
CA ALA A 128 2.69 10.23 -6.61
C ALA A 128 4.02 10.51 -7.31
N ARG A 129 5.09 10.69 -6.53
CA ARG A 129 6.45 10.83 -7.05
C ARG A 129 7.22 9.53 -6.96
N ILE A 130 8.04 9.28 -7.98
CA ILE A 130 8.93 8.12 -8.03
C ILE A 130 10.09 8.31 -7.05
N VAL A 131 10.21 7.43 -6.06
CA VAL A 131 11.31 7.43 -5.09
C VAL A 131 12.38 6.41 -5.48
N ASN A 132 11.98 5.31 -6.08
CA ASN A 132 12.88 4.25 -6.51
C ASN A 132 12.30 3.48 -7.71
N ILE A 133 13.17 2.99 -8.59
CA ILE A 133 12.79 2.22 -9.77
C ILE A 133 13.55 0.90 -9.77
N ASN A 134 12.82 -0.21 -9.79
CA ASN A 134 13.37 -1.53 -10.02
C ASN A 134 12.99 -2.00 -11.43
N ILE A 135 13.95 -1.86 -12.34
CA ILE A 135 13.79 -2.21 -13.77
C ILE A 135 13.61 -3.71 -14.00
N GLU A 136 14.22 -4.57 -13.18
CA GLU A 136 14.12 -6.02 -13.35
C GLU A 136 12.72 -6.56 -13.02
N ARG A 137 12.06 -5.94 -12.05
CA ARG A 137 10.72 -6.33 -11.58
C ARG A 137 9.58 -5.49 -12.14
N PHE A 138 9.89 -4.49 -12.97
CA PHE A 138 8.90 -3.52 -13.46
C PHE A 138 8.10 -2.91 -12.29
N SER A 139 8.81 -2.60 -11.20
CA SER A 139 8.20 -2.12 -9.96
C SER A 139 8.82 -0.81 -9.51
N VAL A 140 8.00 0.10 -8.99
CA VAL A 140 8.44 1.40 -8.48
C VAL A 140 7.96 1.65 -7.07
N ASP A 141 8.82 2.26 -6.25
CA ASP A 141 8.42 2.81 -4.97
C ASP A 141 8.01 4.27 -5.16
N LEU A 142 6.90 4.64 -4.54
CA LEU A 142 6.24 5.93 -4.74
C LEU A 142 5.96 6.63 -3.40
N THR A 143 5.92 7.96 -3.42
CA THR A 143 5.46 8.82 -2.30
C THR A 143 4.31 9.72 -2.77
N SER A 144 3.31 9.89 -1.91
CA SER A 144 2.12 10.73 -2.15
C SER A 144 1.95 11.79 -1.04
N LYS A 145 3.00 12.08 -0.27
CA LYS A 145 2.96 13.18 0.71
C LYS A 145 2.69 14.50 0.02
N SER A 146 1.94 15.38 0.67
CA SER A 146 1.69 16.73 0.17
C SER A 146 2.97 17.56 0.11
N SER A 147 3.93 17.32 1.02
CA SER A 147 5.27 17.95 0.95
C SER A 147 6.11 17.47 -0.23
N ASP A 148 5.86 16.26 -0.71
CA ASP A 148 6.54 15.67 -1.87
C ASP A 148 5.75 15.89 -3.16
N LEU A 149 4.58 16.54 -3.16
CA LEU A 149 3.77 16.81 -4.36
C LEU A 149 4.03 18.22 -4.87
#